data_AF-A0A354V4A5-F1
#
_entry.id   AF-A0A354V4A5-F1
#
_cell.length_a   1.000
_cell.length_b   1.000
_cell.length_c   1.000
_cell.angle_alpha   90.00
_cell.angle_beta   90.00
_cell.angle_gamma   90.00
#
_symmetry.space_group_name_H-M   'P 1'
#
loop_
_entity.id
_entity.type
_entity.pdbx_description
1 polymer ?
#
loop_
_entity_poly.entity_id
_entity_poly.type
_entity_poly.pdbx_seq_one_letter_code
_entity_poly.pdbx_strand_id
1 'polypeptide(L)' 'MIETINKLVRTSRQMLHEIGREPAPEELADKLGMPLEKVRKVLKIAKEPISLET' A
#
# COMPACT_ATOMS: atom_id res chain seq x y z
N MET A 1 -12.40 -6.37 -3.03
CA MET A 1 -10.95 -6.63 -3.23
C MET A 1 -10.22 -5.41 -3.77
N ILE A 2 -10.76 -4.69 -4.76
CA ILE A 2 -10.21 -3.40 -5.24
C ILE A 2 -10.11 -2.33 -4.14
N GLU A 3 -11.08 -2.24 -3.23
CA GLU A 3 -11.05 -1.28 -2.10
C GLU A 3 -9.84 -1.45 -1.18
N THR A 4 -9.40 -2.69 -0.94
CA THR A 4 -8.24 -2.99 -0.08
C THR A 4 -6.95 -2.51 -0.73
N ILE A 5 -6.82 -2.71 -2.04
CA ILE A 5 -5.67 -2.24 -2.83
C ILE A 5 -5.65 -0.71 -2.85
N ASN A 6 -6.79 -0.08 -3.17
CA ASN A 6 -6.89 1.37 -3.21
C ASN A 6 -6.60 2.01 -1.84
N LYS A 7 -7.13 1.45 -0.74
CA LYS A 7 -6.77 1.91 0.62
C LYS A 7 -5.28 1.78 0.91
N LEU A 8 -4.66 0.66 0.54
CA LEU A 8 -3.25 0.41 0.79
C LEU A 8 -2.36 1.37 -0.02
N VAL A 9 -2.63 1.54 -1.31
CA VAL A 9 -1.92 2.49 -2.17
C VAL A 9 -2.07 3.92 -1.67
N ARG A 10 -3.29 4.32 -1.28
CA ARG A 10 -3.57 5.66 -0.75
C ARG A 10 -2.84 5.90 0.56
N THR A 11 -2.90 4.95 1.48
CA THR A 11 -2.19 5.01 2.78
C THR A 11 -0.68 5.04 2.57
N SER A 12 -0.16 4.22 1.65
CA SER A 12 1.26 4.18 1.33
C SER A 12 1.77 5.49 0.74
N ARG A 13 1.01 6.12 -0.17
CA ARG A 13 1.32 7.47 -0.69
C ARG A 13 1.25 8.52 0.40
N GLN A 14 0.24 8.45 1.27
CA GLN A 14 0.07 9.41 2.36
C GLN A 14 1.26 9.37 3.32
N MET A 15 1.70 8.17 3.69
CA MET A 15 2.89 7.98 4.53
C MET A 15 4.18 8.38 3.81
N LEU A 16 4.31 8.14 2.50
CA LEU A 16 5.43 8.64 1.71
C LEU A 16 5.52 10.18 1.78
N HIS A 17 4.37 10.86 1.64
CA HIS A 17 4.30 12.32 1.72
C HIS A 17 4.52 12.87 3.13
N GLU A 18 4.02 12.20 4.18
CA GLU A 18 4.19 12.63 5.58
C GLU A 18 5.61 12.39 6.10
N ILE A 19 6.18 11.21 5.83
CA ILE A 19 7.44 10.74 6.43
C ILE A 19 8.63 10.98 5.49
N GLY A 20 8.38 11.32 4.22
CA GLY A 20 9.41 11.53 3.20
C GLY A 20 10.14 10.26 2.76
N ARG A 21 9.64 9.07 3.15
CA ARG A 21 10.23 7.77 2.83
C ARG A 21 9.16 6.72 2.59
N GLU A 22 9.49 5.65 1.85
CA GLU A 22 8.56 4.54 1.63
C GLU A 22 8.21 3.87 2.97
N PRO A 23 6.91 3.74 3.30
CA PRO A 23 6.50 3.06 4.53
C PRO A 23 6.81 1.58 4.46
N ALA A 24 7.23 1.01 5.59
CA ALA A 24 7.47 -0.42 5.67
C ALA A 24 6.15 -1.20 5.54
N PRO A 25 6.17 -2.41 4.93
CA PRO A 25 4.98 -3.25 4.87
C PRO A 25 4.44 -3.62 6.26
N GLU A 26 5.28 -3.60 7.30
CA GLU A 26 4.90 -3.82 8.70
C GLU A 26 4.02 -2.67 9.22
N GLU A 27 4.41 -1.42 8.98
CA GLU A 27 3.61 -0.27 9.38
C GLU A 27 2.29 -0.17 8.60
N LEU A 28 2.34 -0.49 7.30
CA LEU A 28 1.13 -0.57 6.49
C LEU A 28 0.18 -1.65 7.02
N ALA A 29 0.71 -2.82 7.41
CA ALA A 29 -0.08 -3.91 7.97
C ALA A 29 -0.73 -3.53 9.30
N ASP A 30 0.03 -2.89 10.19
CA ASP A 30 -0.46 -2.43 11.49
C ASP A 30 -1.55 -1.36 11.33
N LYS A 31 -1.30 -0.36 10.47
CA LYS A 31 -2.23 0.73 10.19
C LYS A 31 -3.52 0.27 9.49
N LEU A 32 -3.43 -0.81 8.69
CA LEU A 32 -4.56 -1.39 7.98
C LEU A 32 -5.26 -2.51 8.79
N GLY A 33 -4.68 -2.98 9.89
CA GLY A 33 -5.17 -4.12 10.66
C GLY A 33 -5.17 -5.43 9.85
N MET A 34 -4.25 -5.57 8.90
CA MET A 34 -4.17 -6.70 7.96
C MET A 34 -2.91 -7.52 8.21
N PRO A 35 -2.90 -8.83 7.93
CA PRO A 35 -1.68 -9.61 7.98
C PRO A 35 -0.65 -9.12 6.95
N LEU A 36 0.62 -9.11 7.36
CA LEU A 36 1.77 -8.67 6.56
C LEU A 36 1.83 -9.35 5.18
N GLU A 37 1.47 -10.63 5.13
CA GLU A 37 1.44 -11.42 3.89
C GLU A 37 0.46 -10.84 2.86
N LYS A 38 -0.70 -10.38 3.29
CA LYS A 38 -1.67 -9.70 2.42
C LYS A 38 -1.10 -8.38 1.93
N VAL A 39 -0.50 -7.59 2.81
CA VAL A 39 0.13 -6.31 2.45
C VAL A 39 1.20 -6.55 1.40
N ARG A 40 2.13 -7.50 1.60
CA ARG A 40 3.17 -7.83 0.61
C ARG A 40 2.62 -8.26 -0.74
N LYS A 41 1.57 -9.10 -0.77
CA LYS A 41 0.90 -9.50 -2.01
C LYS A 41 0.28 -8.31 -2.72
N VAL A 42 -0.45 -7.47 -1.98
CA VAL A 42 -1.09 -6.28 -2.54
C VAL A 42 -0.07 -5.26 -3.00
N LEU A 43 1.05 -5.09 -2.30
CA LEU A 43 2.13 -4.17 -2.68
C LEU A 43 2.82 -4.63 -3.98
N LYS A 44 3.01 -5.95 -4.17
CA LYS A 44 3.43 -6.52 -5.46
C LYS A 44 2.42 -6.22 -6.56
N ILE A 45 1.15 -6.55 -6.32
CA ILE A 45 0.08 -6.31 -7.29
C ILE A 45 -0.02 -4.83 -7.60
N ALA A 46 0.10 -3.93 -6.63
CA ALA A 46 -0.02 -2.48 -6.79
C ALA A 46 1.16 -1.83 -7.53
N LYS A 47 2.33 -2.48 -7.61
CA LYS A 47 3.44 -1.99 -8.44
C LYS A 47 3.20 -2.19 -9.95
N GLU A 48 2.34 -3.13 -10.34
CA GLU A 48 1.97 -3.37 -11.74
C GLU A 48 0.94 -2.39 -12.35
N PRO A 49 -0.15 -1.94 -11.67
CA PRO A 49 -1.23 -1.13 -12.25
C PRO A 49 -0.96 0.37 -12.28
N ILE A 50 0.11 0.88 -11.63
CA ILE A 50 0.40 2.33 -11.66
C ILE A 50 0.72 2.81 -13.11
N SER A 51 0.93 1.90 -14.05
CA SER A 51 1.11 2.21 -15.47
C SER A 51 -0.18 2.42 -16.28
N LEU A 52 -1.39 2.30 -15.70
CA LEU A 52 -2.65 2.29 -16.46
C LEU A 52 -3.71 3.33 -16.08
N GLU A 53 -3.39 4.31 -15.24
CA GLU A 53 -4.27 5.48 -15.04
C GLU A 53 -3.53 6.76 -15.45
N THR A 54 -3.75 7.16 -16.71
CA THR A 54 -3.68 8.56 -17.15
C THR A 54 -4.97 9.27 -16.75
#